data_AF-G1PWF0-F1
#
_entry.id   AF-G1PWF0-F1
#
_cell.length_a   1.000
_cell.length_b   1.000
_cell.length_c   1.000
_cell.angle_alpha   90.00
_cell.angle_beta   90.00
_cell.angle_gamma   90.00
#
_symmetry.space_group_name_H-M   'P 1'
#
loop_
_entity.id
_entity.type
_entity.pdbx_description
1 polymer ?
#
loop_
_entity_poly.entity_id
_entity_poly.type
_entity_poly.pdbx_seq_one_letter_code
_entity_poly.pdbx_strand_id
1 'polypeptide(L)'
;ILSSGPTRGALLLLCCMGTWLSVHTAPIPGGSDLKKIIIELKASSERLLENCKANETGLPKSTPRLLRPFASDCRPPHYINSSAVLPYFRAIERHPCLCDNKMDINDIIQQLEKPLFPPGPETKVSMPNNSYECKRLTLAILQEFSTCVKSL
;
A
#
# COMPACT_ATOMS: atom_id res chain seq x y z
N ILE A 1 -20.51 -51.13 -60.99
CA ILE A 1 -20.63 -49.65 -60.97
C ILE A 1 -20.57 -49.22 -59.51
N LEU A 2 -19.75 -48.21 -59.20
CA LEU A 2 -19.18 -47.91 -57.89
C LEU A 2 -20.20 -47.63 -56.78
N SER A 3 -19.82 -48.02 -55.57
CA SER A 3 -20.41 -47.67 -54.27
C SER A 3 -20.44 -46.15 -54.09
N SER A 4 -21.60 -45.57 -53.75
CA SER A 4 -21.74 -44.17 -53.35
C SER A 4 -22.03 -44.12 -51.84
N GLY A 5 -21.01 -43.74 -51.06
CA GLY A 5 -21.11 -43.61 -49.61
C GLY A 5 -21.79 -42.31 -49.17
N PRO A 6 -22.46 -42.27 -48.01
CA PRO A 6 -22.91 -41.03 -47.40
C PRO A 6 -21.78 -40.48 -46.52
N THR A 7 -20.98 -39.55 -47.05
CA THR A 7 -20.00 -38.81 -46.23
C THR A 7 -20.35 -37.33 -46.25
N ARG A 8 -21.44 -36.99 -45.56
CA ARG A 8 -21.80 -35.61 -45.23
C ARG A 8 -21.80 -35.46 -43.72
N GLY A 9 -20.61 -35.41 -43.15
CA GLY A 9 -20.46 -35.22 -41.72
C GLY A 9 -19.00 -35.21 -41.30
N ALA A 10 -18.21 -34.24 -41.77
CA ALA A 10 -16.89 -33.93 -41.19
C ALA A 10 -16.25 -32.65 -41.75
N LEU A 11 -16.95 -31.50 -41.84
CA LEU A 11 -16.26 -30.22 -42.12
C LEU A 11 -16.94 -29.04 -41.40
N LEU A 12 -17.05 -29.10 -40.07
CA LEU A 12 -17.46 -27.95 -39.26
C LEU A 12 -16.62 -27.81 -37.99
N LEU A 13 -15.30 -28.01 -38.09
CA LEU A 13 -14.37 -27.73 -36.98
C LEU A 13 -13.04 -27.16 -37.51
N LEU A 14 -13.09 -25.96 -38.09
CA LEU A 14 -11.87 -25.20 -38.42
C LEU A 14 -12.14 -23.68 -38.43
N CYS A 15 -12.75 -23.14 -37.37
CA CYS A 15 -12.95 -21.70 -37.20
C CYS A 15 -12.57 -21.17 -35.80
N CYS A 16 -11.65 -21.83 -35.08
CA CYS A 16 -11.37 -21.42 -33.68
C CYS A 16 -9.88 -21.32 -33.30
N MET A 17 -8.93 -21.32 -34.23
CA MET A 17 -7.49 -21.28 -33.87
C MET A 17 -6.70 -20.19 -34.60
N GLY A 18 -7.25 -18.96 -34.66
CA GLY A 18 -6.67 -17.88 -35.47
C GLY A 18 -6.34 -16.56 -34.78
N THR A 19 -6.48 -16.41 -33.45
CA THR A 19 -6.31 -15.09 -32.80
C THR A 19 -5.65 -15.13 -31.43
N TRP A 20 -4.56 -15.88 -31.25
CA TRP A 20 -3.92 -16.00 -29.92
C TRP A 20 -2.41 -15.73 -29.90
N LEU A 21 -1.86 -14.92 -30.82
CA LEU A 21 -0.47 -14.44 -30.70
C LEU A 21 -0.30 -12.97 -31.14
N SER A 22 -1.13 -12.07 -30.61
CA SER A 22 -0.81 -10.63 -30.63
C SER A 22 -1.20 -9.99 -29.31
N VAL A 23 -0.57 -10.45 -28.24
CA VAL A 23 -0.47 -9.68 -27.00
C VAL A 23 1.01 -9.72 -26.61
N HIS A 24 1.46 -8.71 -25.87
CA HIS A 24 2.83 -8.55 -25.33
C HIS A 24 3.78 -7.66 -26.13
N THR A 25 3.35 -6.42 -26.35
CA THR A 25 4.15 -5.24 -25.96
C THR A 25 3.22 -4.08 -25.57
N ALA A 26 2.31 -4.30 -24.61
CA ALA A 26 1.75 -3.15 -23.89
C ALA A 26 2.84 -2.64 -22.94
N PRO A 27 3.15 -1.34 -22.91
CA PRO A 27 4.11 -0.81 -21.94
C PRO A 27 3.59 -1.11 -20.54
N ILE A 28 4.42 -1.69 -19.68
CA ILE A 28 4.10 -1.92 -18.27
C ILE A 28 3.68 -0.57 -17.67
N PRO A 29 2.40 -0.36 -17.30
CA PRO A 29 1.94 0.96 -16.84
C PRO A 29 2.54 1.40 -15.49
N GLY A 30 3.25 0.51 -14.78
CA GLY A 30 3.55 0.69 -13.36
C GLY A 30 4.62 1.73 -12.98
N GLY A 31 5.51 2.12 -13.89
CA GLY A 31 6.66 2.98 -13.54
C GLY A 31 6.29 4.44 -13.24
N SER A 32 5.40 5.03 -14.05
CA SER A 32 4.86 6.37 -13.82
C SER A 32 3.91 6.41 -12.62
N ASP A 33 3.12 5.36 -12.46
CA ASP A 33 2.11 5.26 -11.41
C ASP A 33 2.76 5.11 -10.03
N LEU A 34 3.81 4.30 -9.92
CA LEU A 34 4.56 4.17 -8.66
C LEU A 34 5.21 5.49 -8.24
N LYS A 35 5.81 6.24 -9.18
CA LYS A 35 6.38 7.57 -8.89
C LYS A 35 5.32 8.53 -8.38
N LYS A 36 4.14 8.54 -9.01
CA LYS A 36 3.03 9.39 -8.57
C LYS A 36 2.56 9.02 -7.17
N ILE A 37 2.42 7.73 -6.88
CA ILE A 37 2.06 7.22 -5.55
C ILE A 37 3.08 7.64 -4.49
N ILE A 38 4.38 7.53 -4.78
CA ILE A 38 5.44 7.95 -3.85
C ILE A 38 5.35 9.45 -3.58
N ILE A 39 5.09 10.27 -4.60
CA ILE A 39 4.91 11.73 -4.43
C ILE A 39 3.70 12.03 -3.54
N GLU A 40 2.57 11.37 -3.79
CA GLU A 40 1.35 11.53 -2.98
C GLU A 40 1.58 11.08 -1.53
N LEU A 41 2.24 9.94 -1.32
CA LEU A 41 2.63 9.45 0.00
C LEU A 41 3.57 10.43 0.73
N LYS A 42 4.57 11.00 0.03
CA LYS A 42 5.48 12.01 0.58
C LYS A 42 4.67 13.22 1.08
N ALA A 43 3.81 13.76 0.23
CA ALA A 43 3.01 14.94 0.54
C ALA A 43 2.04 14.70 1.71
N SER A 44 1.27 13.60 1.68
CA SER A 44 0.31 13.30 2.76
C SER A 44 1.01 12.94 4.07
N SER A 45 2.13 12.22 4.02
CA SER A 45 2.91 11.90 5.23
C SER A 45 3.48 13.14 5.90
N GLU A 46 4.02 14.08 5.13
CA GLU A 46 4.57 15.32 5.66
C GLU A 46 3.48 16.20 6.25
N ARG A 47 2.39 16.42 5.51
CA ARG A 47 1.25 17.21 5.98
C ARG A 47 0.67 16.65 7.28
N LEU A 48 0.45 15.34 7.32
CA LEU A 48 -0.06 14.67 8.51
C LEU A 48 0.88 14.86 9.69
N LEU A 49 2.18 14.56 9.53
CA LEU A 49 3.15 14.66 10.61
C LEU A 49 3.28 16.08 11.15
N GLU A 50 3.35 17.10 10.29
CA GLU A 50 3.47 18.49 10.71
C GLU A 50 2.20 18.98 11.41
N ASN A 51 1.01 18.64 10.90
CA ASN A 51 -0.25 18.98 11.57
C ASN A 51 -0.33 18.34 12.97
N CYS A 52 0.07 17.08 13.11
CA CYS A 52 0.03 16.40 14.40
C CYS A 52 1.08 16.96 15.38
N LYS A 53 2.26 17.42 14.90
CA LYS A 53 3.26 18.11 15.74
C LYS A 53 2.80 19.50 16.16
N ALA A 54 2.17 20.26 15.27
CA ALA A 54 1.71 21.62 15.54
C ALA A 54 0.63 21.63 16.63
N ASN A 55 -0.22 20.60 16.66
CA ASN A 55 -1.34 20.51 17.58
C ASN A 55 -1.00 19.85 18.93
N GLU A 56 0.20 19.27 19.09
CA GLU A 56 0.58 18.53 20.30
C GLU A 56 1.82 19.12 20.97
N THR A 57 1.64 19.55 22.23
CA THR A 57 2.71 20.05 23.08
C THR A 57 2.97 19.06 24.21
N GLY A 58 4.24 18.77 24.50
CA GLY A 58 4.63 17.95 25.65
C GLY A 58 4.84 16.45 25.39
N LEU A 59 4.67 15.96 24.15
CA LEU A 59 5.09 14.60 23.80
C LEU A 59 6.63 14.53 23.67
N PRO A 60 7.29 13.50 24.21
CA PRO A 60 8.73 13.34 24.08
C PRO A 60 9.10 13.17 22.61
N LYS A 61 10.19 13.83 22.18
CA LYS A 61 10.73 13.71 20.82
C LYS A 61 11.24 12.31 20.48
N SER A 62 11.42 11.43 21.47
CA SER A 62 12.01 10.11 21.29
C SER A 62 10.96 9.06 20.91
N THR A 63 11.20 8.40 19.79
CA THR A 63 10.52 7.20 19.31
C THR A 63 10.59 6.08 20.37
N PRO A 64 9.47 5.45 20.77
CA PRO A 64 9.50 4.27 21.61
C PRO A 64 10.36 3.18 20.96
N ARG A 65 11.13 2.45 21.78
CA ARG A 65 11.97 1.31 21.38
C ARG A 65 11.17 0.17 20.68
N LEU A 66 9.83 0.27 20.69
CA LEU A 66 8.85 -0.67 20.13
C LEU A 66 8.72 -0.65 18.59
N LEU A 67 9.28 0.33 17.87
CA LEU A 67 9.10 0.44 16.41
C LEU A 67 10.12 -0.34 15.56
N ARG A 68 10.92 -1.23 16.16
CA ARG A 68 11.84 -2.09 15.39
C ARG A 68 11.17 -2.89 14.27
N PRO A 69 9.97 -3.47 14.45
CA PRO A 69 9.27 -4.14 13.34
C PRO A 69 8.92 -3.16 12.22
N PHE A 70 8.27 -2.04 12.57
CA PHE A 70 7.88 -1.00 11.62
C PHE A 70 9.06 -0.44 10.82
N ALA A 71 10.19 -0.16 11.50
CA ALA A 71 11.41 0.32 10.87
C ALA A 71 12.05 -0.71 9.92
N SER A 72 11.84 -2.00 10.16
CA SER A 72 12.27 -3.07 9.25
C SER A 72 11.39 -3.16 8.01
N ASP A 73 10.08 -2.93 8.17
CA ASP A 73 9.09 -2.92 7.08
C ASP A 73 9.22 -1.70 6.14
N CYS A 74 10.08 -0.76 6.56
CA CYS A 74 10.29 0.55 5.97
C CYS A 74 11.75 0.78 5.53
N ARG A 75 12.49 -0.27 5.16
CA ARG A 75 13.94 -0.17 4.93
C ARG A 75 14.34 -0.28 3.44
N PRO A 76 15.09 0.69 2.90
CA PRO A 76 15.75 0.56 1.59
C PRO A 76 16.66 -0.68 1.51
N PRO A 77 16.91 -1.24 0.31
CA PRO A 77 16.53 -0.75 -1.01
C PRO A 77 15.16 -1.26 -1.49
N HIS A 78 14.44 -1.96 -0.62
CA HIS A 78 13.19 -2.62 -0.95
C HIS A 78 12.05 -1.75 -0.45
N TYR A 79 11.24 -1.25 -1.39
CA TYR A 79 9.87 -0.74 -1.27
C TYR A 79 9.21 -0.77 0.13
N ILE A 80 8.32 0.19 0.41
CA ILE A 80 7.40 0.10 1.56
C ILE A 80 6.69 -1.26 1.51
N ASN A 81 6.85 -2.07 2.55
CA ASN A 81 6.03 -3.25 2.72
C ASN A 81 4.63 -2.81 3.16
N SER A 82 3.77 -2.48 2.19
CA SER A 82 2.45 -1.92 2.47
C SER A 82 1.62 -2.84 3.35
N SER A 83 1.74 -4.16 3.19
CA SER A 83 1.02 -5.13 4.01
C SER A 83 1.36 -5.05 5.51
N ALA A 84 2.58 -4.64 5.84
CA ALA A 84 3.04 -4.50 7.21
C ALA A 84 2.75 -3.10 7.77
N VAL A 85 2.77 -2.06 6.92
CA VAL A 85 2.51 -0.67 7.31
C VAL A 85 1.02 -0.35 7.42
N LEU A 86 0.20 -0.86 6.50
CA LEU A 86 -1.24 -0.60 6.41
C LEU A 86 -2.02 -0.90 7.71
N PRO A 87 -1.74 -1.98 8.46
CA PRO A 87 -2.39 -2.23 9.74
C PRO A 87 -2.18 -1.13 10.78
N TYR A 88 -1.03 -0.46 10.78
CA TYR A 88 -0.77 0.66 11.69
C TYR A 88 -1.66 1.85 11.35
N PHE A 89 -1.77 2.22 10.07
CA PHE A 89 -2.63 3.32 9.64
C PHE A 89 -4.11 3.03 9.87
N ARG A 90 -4.57 1.80 9.61
CA ARG A 90 -5.92 1.36 9.96
C ARG A 90 -6.19 1.38 11.48
N ALA A 91 -5.16 1.13 12.29
CA ALA A 91 -5.29 1.23 13.74
C ALA A 91 -5.39 2.68 14.22
N ILE A 92 -4.63 3.61 13.60
CA ILE A 92 -4.71 5.06 13.85
C ILE A 92 -6.06 5.62 13.42
N GLU A 93 -6.56 5.22 12.23
CA GLU A 93 -7.88 5.62 11.72
C GLU A 93 -9.01 5.24 12.69
N ARG A 94 -8.98 4.01 13.21
CA ARG A 94 -9.98 3.51 14.16
C ARG A 94 -9.86 4.09 15.56
N HIS A 95 -8.66 4.51 15.95
CA HIS A 95 -8.37 5.05 17.29
C HIS A 95 -7.68 6.42 17.16
N PRO A 96 -8.38 7.45 16.66
CA PRO A 96 -7.79 8.77 16.48
C PRO A 96 -7.50 9.37 17.85
N CYS A 97 -6.22 9.49 18.20
CA CYS A 97 -5.81 10.01 19.50
C CYS A 97 -4.85 11.20 19.43
N LEU A 98 -4.20 11.46 18.30
CA LEU A 98 -3.17 12.50 18.16
C LEU A 98 -3.62 13.72 17.34
N CYS A 99 -4.44 13.54 16.32
CA CYS A 99 -4.81 14.61 15.40
C CYS A 99 -6.05 14.22 14.59
N ASP A 100 -6.91 15.21 14.29
CA ASP A 100 -8.12 15.02 13.48
C ASP A 100 -7.84 15.25 11.99
N ASN A 101 -6.86 14.51 11.44
CA ASN A 101 -6.49 14.57 10.02
C ASN A 101 -6.92 13.30 9.27
N LYS A 102 -8.21 12.99 9.34
CA LYS A 102 -8.78 11.78 8.72
C LYS A 102 -8.52 11.71 7.22
N MET A 103 -8.53 12.85 6.53
CA MET A 103 -8.29 12.89 5.07
C MET A 103 -6.88 12.39 4.74
N ASP A 104 -5.83 12.92 5.38
CA ASP A 104 -4.46 12.50 5.09
C ASP A 104 -4.21 11.03 5.48
N ILE A 105 -4.83 10.56 6.58
CA ILE A 105 -4.77 9.14 6.97
C ILE A 105 -5.42 8.25 5.90
N ASN A 106 -6.60 8.63 5.41
CA ASN A 106 -7.33 7.89 4.39
C ASN A 106 -6.58 7.89 3.05
N ASP A 107 -5.99 9.02 2.67
CA ASP A 107 -5.14 9.12 1.49
C ASP A 107 -3.98 8.13 1.59
N ILE A 108 -3.27 8.11 2.72
CA ILE A 108 -2.17 7.15 2.92
C ILE A 108 -2.65 5.71 2.84
N ILE A 109 -3.78 5.36 3.46
CA ILE A 109 -4.39 4.02 3.38
C ILE A 109 -4.68 3.64 1.92
N GLN A 110 -5.35 4.52 1.18
CA GLN A 110 -5.69 4.28 -0.23
C GLN A 110 -4.45 4.08 -1.10
N GLN A 111 -3.39 4.85 -0.87
CA GLN A 111 -2.13 4.69 -1.59
C GLN A 111 -1.48 3.34 -1.28
N LEU A 112 -1.44 2.94 0.00
CA LEU A 112 -0.83 1.68 0.44
C LEU A 112 -1.61 0.43 -0.03
N GLU A 113 -2.92 0.56 -0.27
CA GLU A 113 -3.78 -0.51 -0.81
C GLU A 113 -3.60 -0.74 -2.32
N LYS A 114 -2.94 0.17 -3.04
CA LYS A 114 -2.71 0.00 -4.47
C LYS A 114 -1.86 -1.25 -4.74
N PRO A 115 -2.18 -2.04 -5.80
CA PRO A 115 -1.56 -3.34 -6.07
C PRO A 115 -0.09 -3.27 -6.50
N LEU A 116 0.46 -2.05 -6.61
CA LEU A 116 1.87 -1.81 -6.94
C LEU A 116 2.79 -2.16 -5.77
N PHE A 117 2.27 -2.28 -4.55
CA PHE A 117 3.02 -2.77 -3.41
C PHE A 117 2.88 -4.28 -3.28
N PRO A 118 3.97 -5.02 -3.05
CA PRO A 118 3.91 -6.46 -2.90
C PRO A 118 3.13 -6.82 -1.63
N PRO A 119 2.30 -7.88 -1.70
CA PRO A 119 1.64 -8.40 -0.52
C PRO A 119 2.67 -9.00 0.44
N GLY A 120 2.33 -9.02 1.72
CA GLY A 120 3.15 -9.61 2.77
C GLY A 120 2.28 -9.96 3.99
N PRO A 121 2.89 -10.47 5.05
CA PRO A 121 2.15 -10.93 6.22
C PRO A 121 1.50 -9.75 6.94
N GLU A 122 0.18 -9.83 7.13
CA GLU A 122 -0.55 -8.84 7.91
C GLU A 122 -0.10 -8.88 9.38
N THR A 123 0.25 -7.72 9.91
CA THR A 123 0.52 -7.56 11.34
C THR A 123 -0.76 -7.13 12.06
N LYS A 124 -1.08 -7.76 13.19
CA LYS A 124 -2.14 -7.25 14.08
C LYS A 124 -1.56 -6.12 14.94
N VAL A 125 -2.10 -4.93 14.79
CA VAL A 125 -1.70 -3.76 15.57
C VAL A 125 -2.85 -3.35 16.48
N SER A 126 -2.60 -3.33 17.79
CA SER A 126 -3.51 -2.79 18.80
C SER A 126 -2.99 -1.45 19.28
N MET A 127 -3.88 -0.46 19.43
CA MET A 127 -3.51 0.83 20.01
C MET A 127 -3.65 0.80 21.54
N PRO A 128 -2.76 1.49 22.28
CA PRO A 128 -2.93 1.67 23.72
C PRO A 128 -4.25 2.39 24.03
N ASN A 129 -4.95 1.94 25.07
CA ASN A 129 -6.17 2.62 25.54
C ASN A 129 -5.86 3.95 26.26
N ASN A 130 -4.64 4.09 26.78
CA ASN A 130 -4.19 5.32 27.42
C ASN A 130 -3.94 6.39 26.36
N SER A 131 -4.59 7.56 26.51
CA SER A 131 -4.49 8.67 25.54
C SER A 131 -3.05 9.13 25.30
N TYR A 132 -2.25 9.27 26.34
CA TYR A 132 -0.85 9.70 26.23
C TYR A 132 0.00 8.65 25.49
N GLU A 133 -0.13 7.37 25.82
CA GLU A 133 0.60 6.30 25.12
C GLU A 133 0.13 6.10 23.68
N CYS A 134 -1.17 6.26 23.40
CA CYS A 134 -1.71 6.23 22.05
C CYS A 134 -1.13 7.36 21.20
N LYS A 135 -1.12 8.58 21.73
CA LYS A 135 -0.51 9.76 21.09
C LYS A 135 0.97 9.52 20.79
N ARG A 136 1.72 9.05 21.79
CA ARG A 136 3.15 8.73 21.64
C ARG A 136 3.41 7.69 20.55
N LEU A 137 2.64 6.59 20.56
CA LEU A 137 2.79 5.54 19.56
C LEU A 137 2.43 6.06 18.15
N THR A 138 1.33 6.78 18.03
CA THR A 138 0.89 7.39 16.75
C THR A 138 1.97 8.31 16.19
N LEU A 139 2.48 9.24 17.00
CA LEU A 139 3.51 10.18 16.57
C LEU A 139 4.76 9.45 16.06
N ALA A 140 5.14 8.40 16.77
CA ALA A 140 6.31 7.62 16.44
C ALA A 140 6.14 6.82 15.15
N ILE A 141 4.97 6.23 14.90
CA ILE A 141 4.61 5.61 13.61
C ILE A 141 4.72 6.64 12.47
N LEU A 142 4.14 7.83 12.66
CA LEU A 142 4.16 8.89 11.63
C LEU A 142 5.58 9.39 11.33
N GLN A 143 6.43 9.48 12.34
CA GLN A 143 7.84 9.88 12.18
C GLN A 143 8.65 8.83 11.40
N GLU A 144 8.53 7.56 11.76
CA GLU A 144 9.20 6.46 11.06
C GLU A 144 8.68 6.36 9.62
N PHE A 145 7.36 6.47 9.41
CA PHE A 145 6.78 6.45 8.08
C PHE A 145 7.27 7.60 7.20
N SER A 146 7.30 8.83 7.74
CA SER A 146 7.83 9.99 7.02
C SER A 146 9.29 9.81 6.64
N THR A 147 10.10 9.22 7.54
CA THR A 147 11.51 8.92 7.27
C THR A 147 11.66 7.88 6.17
N CYS A 148 10.87 6.80 6.21
CA CYS A 148 10.81 5.77 5.19
C CYS A 148 10.49 6.34 3.82
N VAL A 149 9.36 7.04 3.72
CA VAL A 149 8.83 7.57 2.47
C VAL A 149 9.79 8.59 1.85
N LYS A 150 10.49 9.40 2.66
CA LYS A 150 11.54 10.32 2.19
C LYS A 150 12.74 9.61 1.56
N SER A 151 13.03 8.39 1.99
CA SER A 151 14.18 7.60 1.51
C SER A 151 13.92 6.81 0.22
N LEU A 152 12.69 6.82 -0.29
CA LEU A 152 12.27 6.16 -1.54
C LEU A 152 12.49 7.02 -2.78
#